data_AF-A0A1Z8LR61-F1
#
_entry.id   AF-A0A1Z8LR61-F1
#
_cell.length_a   1.000
_cell.length_b   1.000
_cell.length_c   1.000
_cell.angle_alpha   90.00
_cell.angle_beta   90.00
_cell.angle_gamma   90.00
#
_symmetry.space_group_name_H-M   'P 1'
#
loop_
_entity.id
_entity.type
_entity.pdbx_description
1 polymer ?
#
loop_
_entity_poly.entity_id
_entity_poly.type
_entity_poly.pdbx_seq_one_letter_code
_entity_poly.pdbx_strand_id
1 'polypeptide(L)'
;MSKLATWFWNKGIVAVLVFRFRFFVLTLAIYVAASLSVTLASEVGYSGMQVQGMKAVTANALGLKLKGGVLVRDVELGGPANMAGVERGDILLQLNKTKIDTLGRLIEEISITSPGQTVKLIVRRRGGIKQLRLRLGKKPPAREVLTESVIGFSEIGITLAAITPKMRGHFKVPWNLTGVLVTLIDQKVQNKMLLDSGNVIIQVNQTPVWDPMQVRLAYDAAKVSGLDKMLILVGRPNGYEFMMLPVK
;
A
#
# COMPACT_ATOMS: atom_id res chain seq x y z
N MET A 1 24.76 35.32 70.69
CA MET A 1 23.55 34.68 70.11
C MET A 1 23.49 35.05 68.62
N SER A 2 23.08 34.13 67.73
CA SER A 2 22.85 34.30 66.27
C SER A 2 23.93 33.90 65.22
N LYS A 3 24.56 32.72 65.34
CA LYS A 3 25.27 32.08 64.20
C LYS A 3 24.88 30.63 63.89
N LEU A 4 23.77 30.14 64.45
CA LEU A 4 23.27 28.76 64.21
C LEU A 4 21.93 28.68 63.45
N ALA A 5 21.29 29.82 63.16
CA ALA A 5 19.94 29.83 62.57
C ALA A 5 19.91 29.89 61.04
N THR A 6 21.02 30.19 60.36
CA THR A 6 21.05 30.33 58.88
C THR A 6 21.49 29.07 58.14
N TRP A 7 21.99 28.04 58.83
CA TRP A 7 22.45 26.80 58.18
C TRP A 7 21.32 25.80 57.88
N PHE A 8 20.24 25.80 58.68
CA PHE A 8 19.16 24.82 58.56
C PHE A 8 18.05 25.17 57.57
N TRP A 9 17.96 26.41 57.08
CA TRP A 9 16.87 26.83 56.19
C TRP A 9 17.08 26.45 54.71
N ASN A 10 18.33 26.33 54.25
CA ASN A 10 18.61 26.16 52.82
C ASN A 10 18.61 24.69 52.34
N LYS A 11 18.79 23.71 53.24
CA LYS A 11 18.80 22.27 52.87
C LYS A 11 17.39 21.65 52.76
N GLY A 12 16.44 22.12 53.55
CA GLY A 12 15.06 21.63 53.51
C GLY A 12 14.31 22.07 52.24
N ILE A 13 14.51 23.30 51.79
CA ILE A 13 13.83 23.86 50.61
C ILE A 13 14.34 23.20 49.32
N VAL A 14 15.65 22.97 49.19
CA VAL A 14 16.23 22.27 48.03
C VAL A 14 15.79 20.80 47.99
N ALA A 15 15.71 20.12 49.14
CA ALA A 15 15.23 18.74 49.19
C ALA A 15 13.75 18.60 48.79
N VAL A 16 12.88 19.51 49.25
CA VAL A 16 11.45 19.52 48.88
C VAL A 16 11.24 19.89 47.41
N LEU A 17 12.05 20.80 46.84
CA LEU A 17 11.99 21.17 45.42
C LEU A 17 12.42 20.01 44.51
N VAL A 18 13.53 19.33 44.85
CA VAL A 18 14.04 18.18 44.08
C VAL A 18 13.09 16.98 44.18
N PHE A 19 12.44 16.77 45.33
CA PHE A 19 11.49 15.67 45.51
C PHE A 19 10.18 15.92 44.76
N ARG A 20 9.66 17.15 44.77
CA ARG A 20 8.47 17.54 43.98
C ARG A 20 8.73 17.49 42.47
N PHE A 21 9.95 17.80 42.02
CA PHE A 21 10.33 17.71 40.61
C PHE A 21 10.50 16.26 40.12
N ARG A 22 11.08 15.37 40.94
CA ARG A 22 11.19 13.93 40.59
C ARG A 22 9.83 13.23 40.50
N PHE A 23 8.86 13.64 41.31
CA PHE A 23 7.50 13.11 41.23
C PHE A 23 6.72 13.63 40.01
N PHE A 24 6.93 14.89 39.61
CA PHE A 24 6.31 15.49 38.44
C PHE A 24 6.84 14.92 37.11
N VAL A 25 8.13 14.59 37.05
CA VAL A 25 8.72 13.91 35.88
C VAL A 25 8.21 12.46 35.75
N LEU A 26 7.97 11.76 36.87
CA LEU A 26 7.45 10.39 36.84
C LEU A 26 5.96 10.32 36.44
N THR A 27 5.12 11.24 36.90
CA THR A 27 3.71 11.28 36.47
C THR A 27 3.55 11.75 35.03
N LEU A 28 4.38 12.68 34.56
CA LEU A 28 4.41 13.09 33.16
C LEU A 28 4.89 11.95 32.24
N ALA A 29 5.87 11.15 32.67
CA ALA A 29 6.31 9.97 31.91
C ALA A 29 5.21 8.92 31.75
N ILE A 30 4.37 8.71 32.78
CA ILE A 30 3.22 7.80 32.70
C ILE A 30 2.11 8.37 31.79
N TYR A 31 1.89 9.69 31.79
CA TYR A 31 0.88 10.32 30.92
C TYR A 31 1.33 10.38 29.43
N VAL A 32 2.63 10.54 29.18
CA VAL A 32 3.22 10.46 27.83
C VAL A 32 3.23 9.01 27.32
N ALA A 33 3.46 8.03 28.19
CA ALA A 33 3.32 6.62 27.83
C ALA A 33 1.87 6.22 27.52
N ALA A 34 0.89 6.80 28.24
CA ALA A 34 -0.53 6.55 27.98
C ALA A 34 -1.05 7.24 26.70
N SER A 35 -0.47 8.37 26.29
CA SER A 35 -0.82 9.07 25.03
C SER A 35 -0.11 8.49 23.79
N LEU A 36 0.84 7.57 23.97
CA LEU A 36 1.39 6.70 22.93
C LEU A 36 0.68 5.35 22.84
N SER A 37 -0.58 5.29 23.23
CA SER A 37 -1.49 4.26 22.73
C SER A 37 -1.81 4.57 21.27
N VAL A 38 -0.78 4.53 20.40
CA VAL A 38 -0.99 4.24 18.99
C VAL A 38 -1.75 2.92 19.02
N THR A 39 -3.02 2.96 18.67
CA THR A 39 -3.86 1.81 18.47
C THR A 39 -3.06 0.87 17.58
N LEU A 40 -2.52 -0.21 18.16
CA LEU A 40 -1.99 -1.34 17.41
C LEU A 40 -3.19 -1.98 16.73
N ALA A 41 -3.70 -1.32 15.69
CA ALA A 41 -4.59 -1.95 14.73
C ALA A 41 -3.80 -3.16 14.25
N SER A 42 -4.25 -4.35 14.64
CA SER A 42 -3.69 -5.62 14.19
C SER A 42 -3.51 -5.51 12.68
N GLU A 43 -2.26 -5.38 12.21
CA GLU A 43 -2.01 -5.26 10.78
C GLU A 43 -2.51 -6.58 10.17
N VAL A 44 -3.54 -6.51 9.33
CA VAL A 44 -4.05 -7.69 8.62
C VAL A 44 -3.07 -8.06 7.51
N GLY A 45 -2.77 -9.35 7.37
CA GLY A 45 -1.89 -9.84 6.31
C GLY A 45 -2.43 -9.49 4.92
N TYR A 46 -1.56 -8.95 4.07
CA TYR A 46 -1.91 -8.54 2.72
C TYR A 46 -1.48 -9.58 1.69
N SER A 47 -2.44 -10.04 0.89
CA SER A 47 -2.19 -11.03 -0.16
C SER A 47 -1.84 -10.42 -1.52
N GLY A 48 -2.24 -9.17 -1.80
CA GLY A 48 -2.14 -8.60 -3.15
C GLY A 48 -3.07 -9.28 -4.16
N MET A 49 -4.12 -9.98 -3.72
CA MET A 49 -5.12 -10.60 -4.61
C MET A 49 -6.44 -9.83 -4.57
N GLN A 50 -7.05 -9.68 -5.74
CA GLN A 50 -8.47 -9.37 -5.86
C GLN A 50 -9.24 -10.65 -6.11
N VAL A 51 -10.29 -10.85 -5.33
CA VAL A 51 -11.06 -12.08 -5.35
C VAL A 51 -12.54 -11.79 -5.51
N GLN A 52 -13.29 -12.76 -6.03
CA GLN A 52 -14.74 -12.75 -6.00
C GLN A 52 -15.28 -14.08 -5.51
N GLY A 53 -16.36 -14.01 -4.74
CA GLY A 53 -17.16 -15.18 -4.42
C GLY A 53 -17.80 -15.75 -5.68
N MET A 54 -17.88 -17.08 -5.73
CA MET A 54 -18.47 -17.83 -6.83
C MET A 54 -19.56 -18.75 -6.28
N LYS A 55 -20.72 -18.78 -6.95
CA LYS A 55 -21.82 -19.70 -6.63
C LYS A 55 -21.60 -21.07 -7.29
N ALA A 56 -22.28 -22.10 -6.79
CA ALA A 56 -22.24 -23.45 -7.35
C ALA A 56 -22.52 -23.49 -8.87
N VAL A 57 -23.48 -22.68 -9.35
CA VAL A 57 -23.82 -22.61 -10.78
C VAL A 57 -22.62 -22.22 -11.64
N THR A 58 -21.85 -21.22 -11.21
CA THR A 58 -20.64 -20.77 -11.90
C THR A 58 -19.53 -21.82 -11.81
N ALA A 59 -19.38 -22.49 -10.65
CA ALA A 59 -18.40 -23.57 -10.51
C ALA A 59 -18.72 -24.75 -11.43
N ASN A 60 -20.01 -25.14 -11.52
CA ASN A 60 -20.49 -26.18 -12.40
C ASN A 60 -20.29 -25.83 -13.88
N ALA A 61 -20.50 -24.57 -14.26
CA ALA A 61 -20.21 -24.09 -15.62
C ALA A 61 -18.71 -24.20 -15.99
N LEU A 62 -17.82 -24.22 -15.00
CA LEU A 62 -16.37 -24.48 -15.17
C LEU A 62 -16.02 -25.98 -15.08
N GLY A 63 -17.03 -26.87 -15.07
CA GLY A 63 -16.86 -28.32 -14.94
C GLY A 63 -16.44 -28.77 -13.53
N LEU A 64 -16.65 -27.93 -12.51
CA LEU A 64 -16.22 -28.20 -11.14
C LEU A 64 -17.40 -28.61 -10.28
N LYS A 65 -17.29 -29.76 -9.61
CA LYS A 65 -18.27 -30.24 -8.62
C LYS A 65 -18.04 -29.55 -7.27
N LEU A 66 -18.17 -28.23 -7.23
CA LEU A 66 -18.00 -27.41 -6.02
C LEU A 66 -19.31 -26.74 -5.63
N LYS A 67 -19.58 -26.66 -4.32
CA LYS A 67 -20.77 -25.97 -3.77
C LYS A 67 -20.66 -24.44 -3.83
N GLY A 68 -19.49 -23.93 -4.18
CA GLY A 68 -19.09 -22.53 -4.16
C GLY A 68 -17.57 -22.44 -4.18
N GLY A 69 -17.04 -21.24 -4.25
CA GLY A 69 -15.61 -21.03 -4.13
C GLY A 69 -15.22 -19.56 -4.23
N VAL A 70 -13.91 -19.33 -4.30
CA VAL A 70 -13.38 -17.98 -4.49
C VAL A 70 -12.50 -17.96 -5.74
N LEU A 71 -12.86 -17.11 -6.69
CA LEU A 71 -12.11 -16.91 -7.93
C LEU A 71 -11.16 -15.72 -7.77
N VAL A 72 -9.91 -15.89 -8.17
CA VAL A 72 -8.93 -14.82 -8.28
C VAL A 72 -9.23 -14.01 -9.54
N ARG A 73 -9.69 -12.77 -9.34
CA ARG A 73 -9.98 -11.83 -10.43
C ARG A 73 -8.72 -11.19 -10.98
N ASP A 74 -7.82 -10.82 -10.09
CA ASP A 74 -6.62 -10.07 -10.42
C ASP A 74 -5.55 -10.24 -9.33
N VAL A 75 -4.29 -10.01 -9.68
CA VAL A 75 -3.15 -10.17 -8.77
C VAL A 75 -2.22 -8.96 -8.96
N GLU A 76 -1.87 -8.30 -7.86
CA GLU A 76 -0.90 -7.21 -7.85
C GLU A 76 0.46 -7.65 -8.37
N LEU A 77 0.96 -7.00 -9.43
CA LEU A 77 2.26 -7.31 -9.99
C LEU A 77 3.36 -6.97 -8.98
N GLY A 78 4.30 -7.89 -8.77
CA GLY A 78 5.32 -7.76 -7.74
C GLY A 78 4.78 -7.86 -6.31
N GLY A 79 3.47 -8.00 -6.14
CA GLY A 79 2.82 -8.20 -4.86
C GLY A 79 2.96 -9.63 -4.33
N PRO A 80 2.58 -9.88 -3.06
CA PRO A 80 2.78 -11.16 -2.39
C PRO A 80 2.25 -12.37 -3.15
N ALA A 81 1.04 -12.28 -3.70
CA ALA A 81 0.44 -13.36 -4.47
C ALA A 81 1.07 -13.59 -5.84
N ASN A 82 1.52 -12.53 -6.51
CA ASN A 82 2.25 -12.68 -7.77
C ASN A 82 3.59 -13.39 -7.52
N MET A 83 4.32 -12.99 -6.49
CA MET A 83 5.57 -13.67 -6.07
C MET A 83 5.34 -15.13 -5.67
N ALA A 84 4.18 -15.44 -5.10
CA ALA A 84 3.78 -16.81 -4.76
C ALA A 84 3.33 -17.65 -5.98
N GLY A 85 3.28 -17.06 -7.19
CA GLY A 85 2.85 -17.73 -8.41
C GLY A 85 1.34 -17.88 -8.56
N VAL A 86 0.54 -17.10 -7.81
CA VAL A 86 -0.91 -17.03 -8.01
C VAL A 86 -1.21 -16.25 -9.30
N GLU A 87 -2.19 -16.73 -10.06
CA GLU A 87 -2.56 -16.14 -11.34
C GLU A 87 -4.06 -15.79 -11.39
N ARG A 88 -4.39 -14.87 -12.29
CA ARG A 88 -5.78 -14.58 -12.65
C ARG A 88 -6.47 -15.84 -13.16
N GLY A 89 -7.67 -16.09 -12.66
CA GLY A 89 -8.45 -17.28 -13.00
C GLY A 89 -8.19 -18.48 -12.09
N ASP A 90 -7.23 -18.41 -11.16
CA ASP A 90 -7.08 -19.42 -10.12
C ASP A 90 -8.35 -19.48 -9.24
N ILE A 91 -8.77 -20.69 -8.89
CA ILE A 91 -9.88 -20.92 -7.96
C ILE A 91 -9.29 -21.40 -6.65
N LEU A 92 -9.45 -20.61 -5.60
CA LEU A 92 -8.92 -20.89 -4.29
C LEU A 92 -9.81 -21.92 -3.59
N LEU A 93 -9.23 -23.08 -3.27
CA LEU A 93 -9.93 -24.22 -2.68
C LEU A 93 -9.65 -24.36 -1.19
N GLN A 94 -8.44 -24.00 -0.76
CA GLN A 94 -7.99 -24.14 0.62
C GLN A 94 -6.95 -23.07 0.95
N LEU A 95 -7.00 -22.59 2.17
CA LEU A 95 -5.97 -21.77 2.78
C LEU A 95 -5.57 -22.42 4.10
N ASN A 96 -4.27 -22.66 4.30
CA ASN A 96 -3.73 -23.49 5.36
C ASN A 96 -4.39 -24.87 5.42
N LYS A 97 -5.11 -25.17 6.50
CA LYS A 97 -5.90 -26.39 6.70
C LYS A 97 -7.40 -26.15 6.49
N THR A 98 -7.80 -24.93 6.18
CA THR A 98 -9.19 -24.48 6.08
C THR A 98 -9.65 -24.53 4.63
N LYS A 99 -10.72 -25.28 4.36
CA LYS A 99 -11.39 -25.27 3.04
C LYS A 99 -12.07 -23.92 2.80
N ILE A 100 -11.89 -23.38 1.61
CA ILE A 100 -12.45 -22.08 1.21
C ILE A 100 -13.55 -22.31 0.18
N ASP A 101 -14.79 -22.24 0.63
CA ASP A 101 -16.00 -22.41 -0.17
C ASP A 101 -16.76 -21.10 -0.40
N THR A 102 -16.43 -20.06 0.38
CA THR A 102 -17.06 -18.74 0.33
C THR A 102 -16.04 -17.63 0.46
N LEU A 103 -16.39 -16.44 -0.02
CA LEU A 103 -15.56 -15.24 0.14
C LEU A 103 -15.41 -14.85 1.62
N GLY A 104 -16.48 -14.97 2.41
CA GLY A 104 -16.45 -14.70 3.85
C GLY A 104 -15.41 -15.56 4.56
N ARG A 105 -15.38 -16.87 4.25
CA ARG A 105 -14.41 -17.79 4.86
C ARG A 105 -12.96 -17.45 4.53
N LEU A 106 -12.69 -16.98 3.31
CA LEU A 106 -11.36 -16.50 2.93
C LEU A 106 -10.96 -15.25 3.73
N ILE A 107 -11.87 -14.29 3.87
CA ILE A 107 -11.62 -13.05 4.60
C ILE A 107 -11.32 -13.37 6.07
N GLU A 108 -12.10 -14.24 6.71
CA GLU A 108 -11.86 -14.68 8.09
C GLU A 108 -10.45 -15.27 8.25
N GLU A 109 -10.08 -16.24 7.41
CA GLU A 109 -8.80 -16.93 7.55
C GLU A 109 -7.60 -16.00 7.27
N ILE A 110 -7.71 -15.07 6.32
CA ILE A 110 -6.67 -14.06 6.08
C ILE A 110 -6.60 -13.05 7.24
N SER A 111 -7.74 -12.65 7.82
CA SER A 111 -7.82 -11.62 8.87
C SER A 111 -7.10 -12.00 10.16
N ILE A 112 -7.01 -13.30 10.47
CA ILE A 112 -6.30 -13.83 11.64
C ILE A 112 -4.82 -14.11 11.36
N THR A 113 -4.35 -13.87 10.14
CA THR A 113 -2.96 -14.09 9.74
C THR A 113 -2.20 -12.76 9.71
N SER A 114 -1.07 -12.68 10.41
CA SER A 114 -0.25 -11.47 10.46
C SER A 114 0.62 -11.29 9.20
N PRO A 115 0.98 -10.05 8.85
CA PRO A 115 2.02 -9.76 7.86
C PRO A 115 3.31 -10.51 8.12
N GLY A 116 3.98 -10.93 7.05
CA GLY A 116 5.22 -11.69 7.08
C GLY A 116 5.03 -13.20 7.26
N GLN A 117 3.85 -13.65 7.72
CA GLN A 117 3.53 -15.07 7.84
C GLN A 117 3.29 -15.71 6.47
N THR A 118 3.64 -16.99 6.36
CA THR A 118 3.42 -17.77 5.14
C THR A 118 2.22 -18.69 5.30
N VAL A 119 1.26 -18.56 4.39
CA VAL A 119 0.07 -19.41 4.32
C VAL A 119 0.18 -20.38 3.15
N LYS A 120 -0.35 -21.58 3.33
CA LYS A 120 -0.42 -22.59 2.26
C LYS A 120 -1.70 -22.37 1.46
N LEU A 121 -1.60 -22.06 0.17
CA LEU A 121 -2.75 -22.02 -0.73
C LEU A 121 -2.85 -23.32 -1.51
N ILE A 122 -4.08 -23.82 -1.66
CA ILE A 122 -4.40 -24.82 -2.68
C ILE A 122 -5.34 -24.15 -3.68
N VAL A 123 -4.89 -24.04 -4.92
CA VAL A 123 -5.66 -23.45 -6.01
C VAL A 123 -5.90 -24.47 -7.11
N ARG A 124 -6.98 -24.29 -7.86
CA ARG A 124 -7.22 -25.00 -9.11
C ARG A 124 -7.02 -24.05 -10.28
N ARG A 125 -6.13 -24.45 -11.18
CA ARG A 125 -5.82 -23.78 -12.45
C ARG A 125 -6.24 -24.68 -13.62
N ARG A 126 -6.36 -24.13 -14.82
CA ARG A 126 -6.74 -24.84 -16.07
C ARG A 126 -6.04 -26.19 -16.30
N GLY A 127 -4.88 -26.46 -15.67
CA GLY A 127 -4.15 -27.74 -15.73
C GLY A 127 -4.18 -28.63 -14.47
N GLY A 128 -5.01 -28.33 -13.46
CA GLY A 128 -5.14 -29.14 -12.24
C GLY A 128 -4.98 -28.36 -10.94
N ILE A 129 -4.70 -29.09 -9.86
CA ILE A 129 -4.51 -28.51 -8.52
C ILE A 129 -3.04 -28.09 -8.36
N LYS A 130 -2.81 -26.88 -7.86
CA LYS A 130 -1.50 -26.34 -7.49
C LYS A 130 -1.48 -26.05 -6.00
N GLN A 131 -0.35 -26.36 -5.36
CA GLN A 131 -0.08 -25.95 -3.98
C GLN A 131 0.94 -24.82 -4.00
N LEU A 132 0.58 -23.68 -3.45
CA LEU A 132 1.39 -22.46 -3.43
C LEU A 132 1.69 -22.07 -1.97
N ARG A 133 2.80 -21.38 -1.75
CA ARG A 133 3.14 -20.79 -0.46
C ARG A 133 3.11 -19.27 -0.60
N LEU A 134 2.13 -18.65 0.02
CA LEU A 134 1.94 -17.21 -0.02
C LEU A 134 2.46 -16.60 1.28
N ARG A 135 3.58 -15.88 1.20
CA ARG A 135 4.02 -15.04 2.31
C ARG A 135 3.22 -13.75 2.28
N LEU A 136 2.32 -13.55 3.23
CA LEU A 136 1.53 -12.33 3.31
C LEU A 136 2.47 -11.14 3.53
N GLY A 137 2.29 -10.10 2.72
CA GLY A 137 2.98 -8.84 2.91
C GLY A 137 2.36 -8.05 4.06
N LYS A 138 3.05 -7.00 4.49
CA LYS A 138 2.32 -5.84 4.99
C LYS A 138 1.54 -5.31 3.82
N LYS A 139 0.28 -4.92 4.02
CA LYS A 139 -0.39 -4.11 3.01
C LYS A 139 0.58 -2.96 2.76
N PRO A 140 1.14 -2.80 1.54
CA PRO A 140 1.89 -1.59 1.27
C PRO A 140 0.94 -0.51 1.73
N PRO A 141 1.41 0.42 2.56
CA PRO A 141 0.52 1.47 2.94
C PRO A 141 0.04 2.04 1.60
N ALA A 142 -1.24 1.81 1.28
CA ALA A 142 -2.07 2.95 1.05
C ALA A 142 -1.86 3.72 2.35
N ARG A 143 -0.78 4.52 2.40
CA ARG A 143 -0.60 5.50 3.45
C ARG A 143 -1.74 6.38 3.10
N GLU A 144 -2.86 6.07 3.73
CA GLU A 144 -4.21 6.30 3.28
C GLU A 144 -4.16 7.65 2.58
N VAL A 145 -4.12 7.65 1.24
CA VAL A 145 -4.09 8.91 0.52
C VAL A 145 -5.55 9.34 0.54
N LEU A 146 -6.04 9.58 1.77
CA LEU A 146 -7.31 10.19 2.14
C LEU A 146 -7.30 11.61 1.59
N THR A 147 -6.12 12.21 1.56
CA THR A 147 -5.86 13.46 0.87
C THR A 147 -5.73 13.16 -0.60
N GLU A 148 -6.59 13.69 -1.45
CA GLU A 148 -6.36 13.70 -2.90
C GLU A 148 -5.05 14.48 -3.16
N SER A 149 -3.91 13.79 -3.19
CA SER A 149 -2.62 14.38 -3.59
C SER A 149 -2.64 14.47 -5.11
N VAL A 150 -2.70 15.69 -5.60
CA VAL A 150 -2.74 16.01 -7.03
C VAL A 150 -1.67 17.06 -7.28
N ILE A 151 -0.77 16.76 -8.22
CA ILE A 151 0.30 17.67 -8.63
C ILE A 151 0.21 17.89 -10.13
N GLY A 152 0.08 19.16 -10.52
CA GLY A 152 0.19 19.60 -11.90
C GLY A 152 1.66 19.83 -12.27
N PHE A 153 2.04 19.35 -13.44
CA PHE A 153 3.32 19.60 -14.10
C PHE A 153 3.04 20.48 -15.31
N SER A 154 2.76 21.76 -15.06
CA SER A 154 2.36 22.74 -16.10
C SER A 154 3.40 22.87 -17.22
N GLU A 155 4.67 22.61 -16.93
CA GLU A 155 5.79 22.67 -17.86
C GLU A 155 5.67 21.63 -18.99
N ILE A 156 5.07 20.49 -18.67
CA ILE A 156 4.87 19.36 -19.55
C ILE A 156 3.40 19.00 -19.75
N GLY A 157 2.48 19.80 -19.21
CA GLY A 157 1.04 19.69 -19.46
C GLY A 157 0.42 18.39 -18.97
N ILE A 158 0.84 17.87 -17.82
CA ILE A 158 0.24 16.67 -17.21
C ILE A 158 -0.15 16.93 -15.76
N THR A 159 -1.18 16.24 -15.30
CA THR A 159 -1.56 16.22 -13.88
C THR A 159 -1.48 14.80 -13.37
N LEU A 160 -0.78 14.65 -12.26
CA LEU A 160 -0.58 13.38 -11.59
C LEU A 160 -1.33 13.36 -10.26
N ALA A 161 -1.84 12.20 -9.90
CA ALA A 161 -2.56 12.01 -8.65
C ALA A 161 -2.23 10.65 -8.02
N ALA A 162 -2.27 10.59 -6.71
CA ALA A 162 -2.19 9.31 -6.02
C ALA A 162 -3.40 8.43 -6.37
N ILE A 163 -3.20 7.11 -6.50
CA ILE A 163 -4.31 6.19 -6.81
C ILE A 163 -5.13 5.93 -5.54
N THR A 164 -6.24 6.65 -5.39
CA THR A 164 -7.26 6.37 -4.36
C THR A 164 -8.27 5.32 -4.85
N PRO A 165 -9.02 4.63 -3.96
CA PRO A 165 -10.07 3.69 -4.37
C PRO A 165 -11.13 4.33 -5.29
N LYS A 166 -11.52 5.58 -5.00
CA LYS A 166 -12.45 6.37 -5.82
C LYS A 166 -11.90 6.60 -7.23
N MET A 167 -10.65 7.03 -7.33
CA MET A 167 -9.99 7.29 -8.61
C MET A 167 -9.76 6.01 -9.41
N ARG A 168 -9.36 4.92 -8.75
CA ARG A 168 -9.21 3.60 -9.37
C ARG A 168 -10.50 3.16 -10.04
N GLY A 169 -11.64 3.33 -9.38
CA GLY A 169 -12.96 3.06 -9.96
C GLY A 169 -13.29 3.97 -11.14
N HIS A 170 -13.09 5.28 -10.99
CA HIS A 170 -13.43 6.27 -12.01
C HIS A 170 -12.62 6.10 -13.31
N PHE A 171 -11.30 5.95 -13.19
CA PHE A 171 -10.38 5.79 -14.33
C PHE A 171 -10.22 4.32 -14.77
N LYS A 172 -11.00 3.39 -14.17
CA LYS A 172 -10.96 1.95 -14.46
C LYS A 172 -9.54 1.35 -14.37
N VAL A 173 -8.74 1.84 -13.42
CA VAL A 173 -7.36 1.41 -13.25
C VAL A 173 -7.35 -0.02 -12.71
N PRO A 174 -6.74 -0.98 -13.44
CA PRO A 174 -6.62 -2.35 -12.99
C PRO A 174 -5.94 -2.47 -11.62
N TRP A 175 -6.41 -3.37 -10.77
CA TRP A 175 -5.89 -3.52 -9.41
C TRP A 175 -4.46 -4.05 -9.37
N ASN A 176 -4.02 -4.70 -10.44
CA ASN A 176 -2.63 -5.11 -10.60
C ASN A 176 -1.65 -3.95 -10.79
N LEU A 177 -2.14 -2.72 -11.04
CA LEU A 177 -1.33 -1.52 -11.18
C LEU A 177 -1.26 -0.74 -9.86
N THR A 178 -0.04 -0.56 -9.38
CA THR A 178 0.31 0.31 -8.25
C THR A 178 1.26 1.39 -8.78
N GLY A 179 0.99 2.65 -8.45
CA GLY A 179 1.72 3.77 -9.01
C GLY A 179 1.04 5.12 -8.78
N VAL A 180 1.41 6.09 -9.61
CA VAL A 180 0.83 7.43 -9.68
C VAL A 180 -0.07 7.52 -10.92
N LEU A 181 -1.33 7.92 -10.75
CA LEU A 181 -2.30 8.05 -11.83
C LEU A 181 -2.08 9.32 -12.63
N VAL A 182 -2.15 9.21 -13.95
CA VAL A 182 -2.27 10.36 -14.84
C VAL A 182 -3.75 10.72 -14.96
N THR A 183 -4.15 11.88 -14.44
CA THR A 183 -5.56 12.30 -14.43
C THR A 183 -5.92 13.18 -15.60
N LEU A 184 -5.05 14.13 -15.93
CA LEU A 184 -5.25 15.09 -17.00
C LEU A 184 -3.97 15.20 -17.82
N ILE A 185 -4.16 15.41 -19.12
CA ILE A 185 -3.10 15.72 -20.06
C ILE A 185 -3.60 16.83 -20.96
N ASP A 186 -2.80 17.87 -21.11
CA ASP A 186 -3.11 18.98 -22.00
C ASP A 186 -3.16 18.48 -23.44
N GLN A 187 -4.22 18.85 -24.16
CA GLN A 187 -4.45 18.40 -25.54
C GLN A 187 -3.29 18.73 -26.49
N LYS A 188 -2.52 19.80 -26.20
CA LYS A 188 -1.32 20.21 -26.95
C LYS A 188 -0.17 19.22 -26.82
N VAL A 189 -0.11 18.49 -25.70
CA VAL A 189 0.94 17.52 -25.37
C VAL A 189 0.47 16.09 -25.59
N GLN A 190 -0.82 15.81 -25.43
CA GLN A 190 -1.41 14.48 -25.59
C GLN A 190 -1.04 13.81 -26.92
N ASN A 191 -1.04 14.53 -28.03
CA ASN A 191 -0.68 13.96 -29.35
C ASN A 191 0.83 13.77 -29.56
N LYS A 192 1.67 14.28 -28.65
CA LYS A 192 3.14 14.21 -28.73
C LYS A 192 3.74 13.22 -27.74
N MET A 193 2.98 12.89 -26.71
CA MET A 193 3.40 11.99 -25.64
C MET A 193 2.51 10.76 -25.69
N LEU A 194 3.11 9.56 -25.70
CA LEU A 194 2.36 8.29 -25.68
C LEU A 194 1.76 8.00 -24.30
N LEU A 195 1.28 9.02 -23.60
CA LEU A 195 0.70 8.95 -22.28
C LEU A 195 -0.75 9.41 -22.38
N ASP A 196 -1.66 8.66 -21.76
CA ASP A 196 -3.08 8.98 -21.71
C ASP A 196 -3.60 9.09 -20.28
N SER A 197 -4.71 9.80 -20.10
CA SER A 197 -5.42 9.79 -18.82
C SER A 197 -5.85 8.36 -18.45
N GLY A 198 -5.76 8.03 -17.17
CA GLY A 198 -5.98 6.66 -16.67
C GLY A 198 -4.75 5.76 -16.75
N ASN A 199 -3.66 6.18 -17.38
CA ASN A 199 -2.38 5.47 -17.32
C ASN A 199 -1.73 5.64 -15.93
N VAL A 200 -0.94 4.66 -15.50
CA VAL A 200 -0.30 4.67 -14.18
C VAL A 200 1.21 4.71 -14.33
N ILE A 201 1.88 5.72 -13.79
CA ILE A 201 3.34 5.76 -13.68
C ILE A 201 3.74 4.87 -12.50
N ILE A 202 4.46 3.79 -12.78
CA ILE A 202 4.89 2.79 -11.80
C ILE A 202 6.30 3.08 -11.32
N GLN A 203 7.16 3.54 -12.24
CA GLN A 203 8.55 3.88 -11.92
C GLN A 203 8.98 5.17 -12.60
N VAL A 204 9.92 5.86 -11.97
CA VAL A 204 10.69 6.97 -12.54
C VAL A 204 12.17 6.63 -12.34
N ASN A 205 12.94 6.61 -13.42
CA ASN A 205 14.37 6.24 -13.44
C ASN A 205 14.65 4.96 -12.65
N GLN A 206 13.90 3.89 -12.97
CA GLN A 206 13.97 2.57 -12.32
C GLN A 206 13.59 2.53 -10.82
N THR A 207 13.12 3.65 -10.26
CA THR A 207 12.67 3.74 -8.87
C THR A 207 11.14 3.67 -8.82
N PRO A 208 10.52 2.74 -8.06
CA PRO A 208 9.08 2.70 -7.88
C PRO A 208 8.52 3.98 -7.28
N VAL A 209 7.38 4.44 -7.78
CA VAL A 209 6.66 5.63 -7.30
C VAL A 209 5.21 5.29 -7.00
N TRP A 210 4.61 5.97 -6.05
CA TRP A 210 3.19 5.82 -5.66
C TRP A 210 2.57 7.13 -5.16
N ASP A 211 3.39 8.15 -4.93
CA ASP A 211 2.98 9.51 -4.58
C ASP A 211 3.43 10.49 -5.68
N PRO A 212 2.55 11.37 -6.20
CA PRO A 212 2.93 12.42 -7.14
C PRO A 212 4.15 13.25 -6.70
N MET A 213 4.34 13.45 -5.40
CA MET A 213 5.48 14.19 -4.86
C MET A 213 6.81 13.49 -5.18
N GLN A 214 6.85 12.16 -5.20
CA GLN A 214 8.06 11.41 -5.59
C GLN A 214 8.43 11.70 -7.04
N VAL A 215 7.42 11.82 -7.92
CA VAL A 215 7.63 12.18 -9.32
C VAL A 215 8.09 13.63 -9.44
N ARG A 216 7.53 14.55 -8.66
CA ARG A 216 7.96 15.96 -8.63
C ARG A 216 9.42 16.09 -8.21
N LEU A 217 9.81 15.45 -7.12
CA LEU A 217 11.19 15.47 -6.64
C LEU A 217 12.17 14.89 -7.67
N ALA A 218 11.81 13.78 -8.33
CA ALA A 218 12.61 13.21 -9.40
C ALA A 218 12.73 14.16 -10.60
N TYR A 219 11.63 14.82 -10.98
CA TYR A 219 11.60 15.81 -12.06
C TYR A 219 12.51 17.01 -11.77
N ASP A 220 12.41 17.58 -10.56
CA ASP A 220 13.24 18.71 -10.15
C ASP A 220 14.72 18.33 -10.10
N ALA A 221 15.05 17.12 -9.60
CA ALA A 221 16.42 16.61 -9.59
C ALA A 221 16.99 16.42 -11.00
N ALA A 222 16.18 15.91 -11.94
CA ALA A 222 16.57 15.78 -13.34
C ALA A 222 16.82 17.15 -14.00
N LYS A 223 15.99 18.15 -13.69
CA LYS A 223 16.16 19.53 -14.16
C LYS A 223 17.47 20.15 -13.65
N VAL A 224 17.76 20.00 -12.36
CA VAL A 224 19.02 20.48 -11.76
C VAL A 224 20.24 19.78 -12.39
N SER A 225 20.08 18.50 -12.74
CA SER A 225 21.13 17.70 -13.39
C SER A 225 21.27 17.97 -14.89
N GLY A 226 20.47 18.88 -15.47
CA GLY A 226 20.51 19.23 -16.89
C GLY A 226 20.01 18.13 -17.83
N LEU A 227 19.23 17.17 -17.33
CA LEU A 227 18.63 16.13 -18.16
C LEU A 227 17.43 16.69 -18.94
N ASP A 228 17.32 16.35 -20.22
CA ASP A 228 16.22 16.75 -21.09
C ASP A 228 15.01 15.81 -20.98
N LYS A 229 15.22 14.59 -20.46
CA LYS A 229 14.22 13.53 -20.34
C LYS A 229 14.47 12.64 -19.12
N MET A 230 13.41 12.05 -18.58
CA MET A 230 13.45 10.97 -17.59
C MET A 230 12.82 9.72 -18.15
N LEU A 231 13.35 8.55 -17.77
CA LEU A 231 12.75 7.28 -18.11
C LEU A 231 11.61 6.98 -17.12
N ILE A 232 10.41 6.70 -17.62
CA ILE A 232 9.28 6.28 -16.81
C ILE A 232 8.77 4.92 -17.27
N LEU A 233 8.29 4.11 -16.32
CA LEU A 233 7.55 2.88 -16.62
C LEU A 233 6.06 3.16 -16.43
N VAL A 234 5.28 2.98 -17.49
CA VAL A 234 3.84 3.25 -17.49
C VAL A 234 3.07 1.93 -17.58
N GLY A 235 2.14 1.73 -16.66
CA GLY A 235 1.15 0.66 -16.67
C GLY A 235 -0.13 1.06 -17.38
N ARG A 236 -0.61 0.15 -18.23
CA ARG A 236 -1.86 0.23 -18.99
C ARG A 236 -2.68 -1.05 -18.80
N PRO A 237 -3.96 -1.08 -19.21
CA PRO A 237 -4.77 -2.30 -19.16
C PRO A 237 -4.18 -3.50 -19.93
N ASN A 238 -3.36 -3.23 -20.95
CA ASN A 238 -2.76 -4.25 -21.83
C ASN A 238 -1.28 -4.55 -21.56
N GLY A 239 -0.66 -3.94 -20.55
CA GLY A 239 0.74 -4.21 -20.21
C GLY A 239 1.51 -3.01 -19.70
N TYR A 240 2.82 -3.04 -19.89
CA TYR A 240 3.76 -2.02 -19.42
C TYR A 240 4.59 -1.50 -20.57
N GLU A 241 4.89 -0.21 -20.56
CA GLU A 241 5.69 0.43 -21.59
C GLU A 241 6.63 1.45 -20.96
N PHE A 242 7.90 1.41 -21.36
CA PHE A 242 8.87 2.43 -21.00
C PHE A 242 8.68 3.65 -21.90
N MET A 243 8.67 4.83 -21.31
CA MET A 243 8.51 6.09 -22.03
C MET A 243 9.51 7.13 -21.53
N MET A 244 9.80 8.10 -22.38
CA MET A 244 10.61 9.25 -22.02
C MET A 244 9.68 10.40 -21.64
N LEU A 245 9.72 10.80 -20.38
CA LEU A 245 9.05 12.00 -19.87
C LEU A 245 9.96 13.21 -20.13
N PRO A 246 9.56 14.20 -20.93
CA PRO A 246 10.35 15.40 -21.13
C PRO A 246 10.59 16.14 -19.82
N VAL A 247 11.75 16.78 -19.69
CA VAL A 247 12.09 17.69 -18.59
C VAL A 247 12.39 19.07 -19.19
N LYS A 248 11.70 20.07 -18.68
CA LYS A 248 11.81 21.49 -19.08
C LYS A 248 12.01 22.38 -17.86
#